data_AF-A0ABD0ZYH1-F1
#
_entry.id   AF-A0ABD0ZYH1-F1
#
_cell.length_a   1.000
_cell.length_b   1.000
_cell.length_c   1.000
_cell.angle_alpha   90.00
_cell.angle_beta   90.00
_cell.angle_gamma   90.00
#
_symmetry.space_group_name_H-M   'P 1'
#
loop_
_entity.id
_entity.type
_entity.pdbx_description
1 polymer ?
#
loop_
_entity_poly.entity_id
_entity_poly.type
_entity_poly.pdbx_seq_one_letter_code
_entity_poly.pdbx_strand_id
1 'polypeptide(L)'
;MATFLALQLETSGDNDMKITVFAPIDEAIPNSVTKFSDYITIFRGHVINRLLSWKDLQKLASDESILKTVLKSYEIEVSLSGDILLSNGVPLIYPDMYIDEWVSVNGFNQMIEPKANQAKLGESISVLNDGEGAISWRGNQKSI
;
A
#
# COMPACT_ATOMS: atom_id res chain seq x y z
N MET A 1 17.75 2.91 -10.44
CA MET A 1 17.84 3.48 -9.07
C MET A 1 18.20 2.43 -8.02
N ALA A 2 17.67 1.21 -8.06
CA ALA A 2 17.88 0.20 -7.02
C ALA A 2 19.36 -0.09 -6.66
N THR A 3 20.24 -0.25 -7.64
CA THR A 3 21.69 -0.44 -7.38
C THR A 3 22.33 0.71 -6.61
N PHE A 4 21.88 1.95 -6.83
CA PHE A 4 22.40 3.10 -6.08
C PHE A 4 21.94 3.07 -4.62
N LEU A 5 20.68 2.70 -4.38
CA LEU A 5 20.16 2.48 -3.02
C LEU A 5 20.94 1.38 -2.31
N ALA A 6 21.24 0.26 -2.99
CA ALA A 6 22.04 -0.82 -2.44
C ALA A 6 23.42 -0.35 -1.95
N LEU A 7 24.14 0.40 -2.80
CA LEU A 7 25.46 0.95 -2.46
C LEU A 7 25.42 1.89 -1.24
N GLN A 8 24.34 2.66 -1.08
CA GLN A 8 24.15 3.53 0.09
C GLN A 8 23.98 2.73 1.38
N LEU A 9 23.30 1.59 1.32
CA LEU A 9 23.09 0.70 2.46
C LEU A 9 24.35 -0.07 2.81
N GLU A 10 25.04 -0.63 1.81
CA GLU A 10 26.33 -1.30 1.98
C GLU A 10 27.36 -0.37 2.64
N THR A 11 27.37 0.91 2.27
CA THR A 11 28.33 1.91 2.79
C THR A 11 27.91 2.51 4.14
N SER A 12 26.68 2.26 4.62
CA SER A 12 26.15 2.89 5.84
C SER A 12 26.82 2.40 7.14
N GLY A 13 27.68 1.37 7.07
CA GLY A 13 28.43 0.83 8.20
C GLY A 13 27.59 -0.01 9.18
N ASP A 14 26.28 -0.05 8.99
CA ASP A 14 25.36 -0.91 9.72
C ASP A 14 25.18 -2.23 8.94
N ASN A 15 26.14 -3.15 9.15
CA ASN A 15 26.27 -4.40 8.39
C ASN A 15 25.06 -5.36 8.50
N ASP A 16 24.06 -5.03 9.31
CA ASP A 16 22.85 -5.83 9.48
C ASP A 16 21.61 -5.18 8.83
N MET A 17 21.71 -3.98 8.26
CA MET A 17 20.56 -3.28 7.69
C MET A 17 20.19 -3.85 6.32
N LYS A 18 19.38 -4.92 6.35
CA LYS A 18 18.79 -5.53 5.16
C LYS A 18 17.32 -5.16 5.02
N ILE A 19 16.93 -4.70 3.84
CA ILE A 19 15.59 -4.15 3.62
C ILE A 19 14.88 -4.75 2.41
N THR A 20 13.55 -4.67 2.44
CA THR A 20 12.72 -4.86 1.24
C THR A 20 11.95 -3.59 0.97
N VAL A 21 11.97 -3.16 -0.29
CA VAL A 21 11.31 -1.97 -0.80
C VAL A 21 10.13 -2.38 -1.68
N PHE A 22 8.94 -1.91 -1.33
CA PHE A 22 7.74 -2.02 -2.13
C PHE A 22 7.63 -0.76 -3.01
N ALA A 23 8.20 -0.81 -4.20
CA ALA A 23 8.35 0.37 -5.06
C ALA A 23 7.10 0.59 -5.94
N PRO A 24 6.29 1.65 -5.71
CA PRO A 24 5.30 2.04 -6.69
C PRO A 24 5.98 2.63 -7.94
N ILE A 25 5.29 2.58 -9.08
CA ILE A 25 5.68 3.37 -10.26
C ILE A 25 5.56 4.87 -9.99
N ASP A 26 6.31 5.67 -10.73
CA ASP A 26 6.38 7.12 -10.53
C ASP A 26 4.98 7.78 -10.64
N GLU A 27 4.17 7.33 -11.62
CA GLU A 27 2.82 7.85 -11.87
C GLU A 27 1.81 7.53 -10.75
N ALA A 28 2.12 6.55 -9.90
CA ALA A 28 1.26 6.17 -8.78
C ALA A 28 1.48 7.06 -7.54
N ILE A 29 2.54 7.85 -7.50
CA ILE A 29 2.78 8.80 -6.42
C ILE A 29 1.87 10.03 -6.64
N PRO A 30 1.05 10.43 -5.66
CA PRO A 30 0.10 11.53 -5.85
C PRO A 30 0.78 12.85 -6.22
N ASN A 31 0.24 13.56 -7.21
CA ASN A 31 0.71 14.90 -7.59
C ASN A 31 0.57 15.95 -6.47
N SER A 32 -0.23 15.66 -5.42
CA SER A 32 -0.35 16.49 -4.23
C SER A 32 0.89 16.43 -3.31
N VAL A 33 1.80 15.49 -3.55
CA VAL A 33 3.09 15.41 -2.86
C VAL A 33 3.94 16.60 -3.30
N THR A 34 4.04 17.59 -2.41
CA THR A 34 4.71 18.87 -2.71
C THR A 34 5.88 19.14 -1.76
N LYS A 35 5.99 18.37 -0.67
CA LYS A 35 7.03 18.53 0.34
C LYS A 35 7.93 17.31 0.38
N PHE A 36 9.21 17.53 0.62
CA PHE A 36 10.19 16.46 0.79
C PHE A 36 9.84 15.52 1.98
N SER A 37 9.24 16.06 3.04
CA SER A 37 8.74 15.27 4.18
C SER A 37 7.74 14.18 3.79
N ASP A 38 6.95 14.44 2.76
CA ASP A 38 5.89 13.54 2.30
C ASP A 38 6.54 12.33 1.61
N TYR A 39 7.57 12.57 0.78
CA TYR A 39 8.37 11.49 0.16
C TYR A 39 9.09 10.63 1.21
N ILE A 40 9.64 11.23 2.27
CA ILE A 40 10.24 10.45 3.37
C ILE A 40 9.19 9.55 4.02
N THR A 41 7.99 10.07 4.24
CA THR A 41 6.90 9.33 4.87
C THR A 41 6.43 8.17 3.99
N ILE A 42 6.27 8.43 2.68
CA ILE A 42 5.95 7.41 1.67
C ILE A 42 7.03 6.34 1.66
N PHE A 43 8.30 6.71 1.54
CA PHE A 43 9.41 5.76 1.52
C PHE A 43 9.42 4.87 2.76
N ARG A 44 9.29 5.45 3.96
CA ARG A 44 9.27 4.67 5.21
C ARG A 44 8.06 3.76 5.35
N GLY A 45 6.92 4.11 4.74
CA GLY A 45 5.74 3.25 4.66
C GLY A 45 5.87 2.11 3.64
N HIS A 46 6.85 2.17 2.74
CA HIS A 46 7.08 1.17 1.69
C HIS A 46 8.36 0.37 1.91
N VAL A 47 8.98 0.48 3.08
CA VAL A 47 10.22 -0.23 3.42
C VAL A 47 10.00 -1.07 4.67
N ILE A 48 10.47 -2.31 4.65
CA ILE A 48 10.54 -3.19 5.82
C ILE A 48 12.01 -3.53 6.11
N ASN A 49 12.36 -3.68 7.39
CA ASN A 49 13.71 -4.08 7.83
C ASN A 49 13.87 -5.60 7.83
N ARG A 50 13.64 -6.22 6.66
CA ARG A 50 13.83 -7.64 6.40
C ARG A 50 14.12 -7.81 4.92
N LEU A 51 15.10 -8.64 4.57
CA LEU A 51 15.33 -9.03 3.18
C LEU A 51 14.36 -10.15 2.81
N LEU A 52 13.46 -9.88 1.87
CA LEU A 52 12.46 -10.83 1.38
C LEU A 52 12.52 -10.86 -0.15
N SER A 53 12.76 -12.05 -0.69
CA SER A 53 12.51 -12.30 -2.10
C SER A 53 11.00 -12.42 -2.37
N TRP A 54 10.60 -12.40 -3.63
CA TRP A 54 9.24 -12.70 -4.05
C TRP A 54 8.76 -14.07 -3.56
N LYS A 55 9.66 -15.07 -3.49
CA LYS A 55 9.32 -16.39 -2.95
C LYS A 55 9.06 -16.35 -1.45
N ASP A 56 9.83 -15.56 -0.70
CA ASP A 56 9.60 -15.39 0.73
C ASP A 56 8.27 -14.68 0.98
N LEU A 57 7.94 -13.67 0.16
CA LEU A 57 6.66 -12.98 0.23
C LEU A 57 5.47 -13.91 -0.04
N GLN A 58 5.57 -14.81 -1.04
CA GLN A 58 4.54 -15.82 -1.30
C GLN A 58 4.34 -16.78 -0.12
N LYS A 59 5.44 -17.22 0.48
CA LYS A 59 5.39 -18.07 1.67
C LYS A 59 4.71 -17.35 2.84
N LEU A 60 5.07 -16.09 3.08
CA LEU A 60 4.44 -15.28 4.12
C LEU A 60 2.95 -15.11 3.86
N ALA A 61 2.54 -14.82 2.63
CA ALA A 61 1.11 -14.74 2.29
C ALA A 61 0.30 -16.02 2.62
N SER A 62 0.96 -17.17 2.81
CA SER A 62 0.34 -18.42 3.25
C SER A 62 0.35 -18.63 4.78
N ASP A 63 1.33 -18.06 5.49
CA ASP A 63 1.60 -18.32 6.92
C ASP A 63 1.31 -17.10 7.83
N GLU A 64 1.80 -15.91 7.45
CA GLU A 64 1.73 -14.64 8.18
C GLU A 64 1.37 -13.51 7.21
N SER A 65 0.19 -12.92 7.36
CA SER A 65 -0.29 -11.95 6.39
C SER A 65 0.20 -10.52 6.62
N ILE A 66 0.71 -10.12 7.79
CA ILE A 66 0.96 -8.69 8.09
C ILE A 66 2.45 -8.37 8.28
N LEU A 67 2.96 -7.45 7.45
CA LEU A 67 4.31 -6.91 7.49
C LEU A 67 4.32 -5.51 8.12
N LYS A 68 5.21 -5.32 9.10
CA LYS A 68 5.44 -4.00 9.72
C LYS A 68 6.54 -3.25 8.99
N THR A 69 6.22 -2.05 8.52
CA THR A 69 7.17 -1.19 7.81
C THR A 69 7.99 -0.35 8.79
N VAL A 70 8.99 0.37 8.26
CA VAL A 70 9.81 1.32 9.01
C VAL A 70 8.96 2.46 9.62
N LEU A 71 7.81 2.76 8.99
CA LEU A 71 6.80 3.63 9.56
C LEU A 71 5.80 2.79 10.37
N LYS A 72 5.92 2.83 11.71
CA LYS A 72 5.15 1.95 12.62
C LYS A 72 3.63 1.93 12.42
N SER A 73 3.03 3.02 11.94
CA SER A 73 1.59 3.13 11.66
C SER A 73 1.18 2.61 10.28
N TYR A 74 2.11 2.02 9.54
CA TYR A 74 1.95 1.64 8.14
C TYR A 74 2.21 0.15 8.01
N GLU A 75 1.12 -0.62 8.04
CA GLU A 75 1.13 -2.07 7.94
C GLU A 75 0.71 -2.50 6.54
N ILE A 76 1.43 -3.50 6.01
CA ILE A 76 1.18 -4.09 4.70
C ILE A 76 0.72 -5.52 4.90
N GLU A 77 -0.49 -5.82 4.49
CA GLU A 77 -1.03 -7.16 4.44
C GLU A 77 -0.67 -7.82 3.10
N VAL A 78 0.10 -8.89 3.14
CA VAL A 78 0.38 -9.77 2.00
C VAL A 78 -0.63 -10.90 1.93
N SER A 79 -1.16 -11.12 0.73
CA SER A 79 -2.11 -12.21 0.45
C SER A 79 -1.93 -12.72 -0.98
N LEU A 80 -2.53 -13.87 -1.28
CA LEU A 80 -2.55 -14.44 -2.62
C LEU A 80 -3.98 -14.40 -3.17
N SER A 81 -4.11 -13.98 -4.44
CA SER A 81 -5.31 -14.13 -5.23
C SER A 81 -4.98 -14.97 -6.45
N GLY A 82 -5.27 -16.28 -6.37
CA GLY A 82 -4.68 -17.26 -7.27
C GLY A 82 -3.16 -17.25 -7.13
N ASP A 83 -2.45 -17.00 -8.23
CA ASP A 83 -0.99 -16.95 -8.27
C ASP A 83 -0.44 -15.51 -8.15
N ILE A 84 -1.31 -14.52 -7.92
CA ILE A 84 -0.94 -13.10 -7.84
C ILE A 84 -0.76 -12.71 -6.38
N LEU A 85 0.43 -12.25 -6.02
CA LEU A 85 0.71 -11.64 -4.72
C LEU A 85 0.09 -10.25 -4.66
N LEU A 86 -0.73 -10.02 -3.62
CA LEU A 86 -1.33 -8.75 -3.29
C LEU A 86 -0.71 -8.19 -2.03
N SER A 87 -0.48 -6.88 -1.99
CA SER A 87 -0.08 -6.12 -0.79
C SER A 87 -1.12 -5.04 -0.53
N ASN A 88 -1.89 -5.18 0.56
CA ASN A 88 -3.11 -4.40 0.81
C ASN A 88 -4.03 -4.35 -0.44
N GLY A 89 -4.20 -5.48 -1.12
CA GLY A 89 -5.00 -5.56 -2.35
C GLY A 89 -4.34 -5.01 -3.61
N VAL A 90 -3.13 -4.43 -3.54
CA VAL A 90 -2.39 -3.95 -4.71
C VAL A 90 -1.55 -5.09 -5.30
N PRO A 91 -1.67 -5.40 -6.60
CA PRO A 91 -0.90 -6.48 -7.23
C PRO A 91 0.57 -6.12 -7.40
N LEU A 92 1.43 -7.08 -7.04
CA LEU A 92 2.84 -7.08 -7.41
C LEU A 92 2.99 -7.34 -8.91
N ILE A 93 3.61 -6.42 -9.65
CA ILE A 93 3.75 -6.51 -11.11
C ILE A 93 5.19 -6.79 -11.56
N TYR A 94 6.18 -6.44 -10.73
CA TYR A 94 7.59 -6.71 -10.99
C TYR A 94 8.21 -7.40 -9.77
N PRO A 95 8.07 -8.74 -9.67
CA PRO A 95 8.69 -9.51 -8.59
C PRO A 95 10.21 -9.45 -8.71
N ASP A 96 10.90 -9.27 -7.58
CA ASP A 96 12.37 -9.23 -7.50
C ASP A 96 13.00 -8.32 -8.59
N MET A 97 12.43 -7.14 -8.81
CA MET A 97 12.93 -6.13 -9.77
C MET A 97 14.43 -5.85 -9.56
N TYR A 98 14.86 -5.92 -8.30
CA TYR A 98 16.27 -5.95 -7.92
C TYR A 98 16.42 -6.78 -6.65
N ILE A 99 17.51 -7.56 -6.55
CA ILE A 99 17.85 -8.28 -5.33
C ILE A 99 19.37 -8.39 -5.20
N ASP A 100 19.87 -8.09 -4.01
CA ASP A 100 21.23 -8.42 -3.57
C ASP A 100 21.24 -8.78 -2.07
N GLU A 101 22.43 -8.76 -1.45
CA GLU A 101 22.61 -9.13 -0.04
C GLU A 101 22.01 -8.12 0.97
N TRP A 102 21.68 -6.91 0.51
CA TRP A 102 21.28 -5.76 1.33
C TRP A 102 19.85 -5.31 1.05
N VAL A 103 19.43 -5.34 -0.21
CA VAL A 103 18.12 -4.81 -0.63
C VAL A 103 17.43 -5.72 -1.63
N SER A 104 16.13 -5.90 -1.39
CA SER A 104 15.17 -6.46 -2.34
C SER A 104 14.19 -5.37 -2.75
N VAL A 105 13.91 -5.24 -4.06
CA VAL A 105 12.95 -4.27 -4.60
C VAL A 105 11.88 -5.01 -5.37
N ASN A 106 10.64 -4.83 -4.97
CA ASN A 106 9.45 -5.43 -5.57
C ASN A 106 8.54 -4.31 -6.09
N GLY A 107 8.17 -4.35 -7.37
CA GLY A 107 7.50 -3.24 -8.05
C GLY A 107 5.99 -3.37 -8.14
N PHE A 108 5.27 -2.29 -7.82
CA PHE A 108 3.81 -2.21 -7.78
C PHE A 108 3.29 -1.14 -8.74
N ASN A 109 2.14 -1.40 -9.37
CA ASN A 109 1.52 -0.45 -10.29
C ASN A 109 0.84 0.73 -9.58
N GLN A 110 0.60 0.61 -8.27
CA GLN A 110 -0.06 1.62 -7.45
C GLN A 110 0.71 1.78 -6.13
N MET A 111 0.56 2.93 -5.49
CA MET A 111 1.05 3.16 -4.13
C MET A 111 0.24 2.30 -3.17
N ILE A 112 0.92 1.60 -2.27
CA ILE A 112 0.29 0.69 -1.32
C ILE A 112 -0.13 1.52 -0.12
N GLU A 113 -1.39 1.92 -0.02
CA GLU A 113 -1.90 2.64 1.16
C GLU A 113 -1.85 1.78 2.43
N PRO A 114 -1.68 2.36 3.64
CA PRO A 114 -1.69 1.61 4.87
C PRO A 114 -3.08 1.03 5.13
N LYS A 115 -3.15 -0.15 5.72
CA LYS A 115 -4.41 -0.87 6.00
C LYS A 115 -5.46 -0.01 6.72
N ALA A 116 -5.03 0.87 7.64
CA ALA A 116 -5.91 1.80 8.36
C ALA A 116 -6.68 2.79 7.44
N ASN A 117 -6.10 3.16 6.28
CA ASN A 117 -6.74 4.05 5.32
C ASN A 117 -7.74 3.30 4.42
N GLN A 118 -7.59 2.00 4.23
CA GLN A 118 -8.51 1.20 3.40
C GLN A 118 -9.85 0.96 4.08
N ALA A 119 -9.87 0.83 5.42
CA ALA A 119 -11.11 0.70 6.19
C ALA A 119 -12.06 1.91 6.02
N LYS A 120 -11.50 3.12 5.90
CA LYS A 120 -12.28 4.36 5.70
C LYS A 120 -12.97 4.43 4.33
N LEU A 121 -12.44 3.74 3.32
CA LEU A 121 -13.03 3.70 1.98
C LEU A 121 -14.28 2.79 1.96
N GLY A 122 -14.27 1.71 2.73
CA GLY A 122 -15.39 0.76 2.84
C GLY A 122 -16.61 1.30 3.59
N GLU A 123 -16.41 2.20 4.55
CA GLU A 123 -17.50 2.88 5.27
C GLU A 123 -18.24 3.93 4.42
N SER A 124 -17.63 4.38 3.31
CA SER A 124 -18.19 5.45 2.47
C SER A 124 -19.14 4.95 1.36
N ILE A 125 -19.32 3.63 1.19
CA ILE A 125 -20.12 3.04 0.10
C ILE A 125 -21.55 2.67 0.56
N SER A 126 -21.85 2.71 1.87
CA SER A 126 -23.15 2.29 2.41
C SER A 126 -24.26 3.37 2.40
N VAL A 127 -24.02 4.57 1.87
CA VAL A 127 -24.98 5.70 1.96
C VAL A 127 -25.83 5.92 0.69
N LEU A 128 -25.70 5.08 -0.34
CA LEU A 128 -26.47 5.24 -1.59
C LEU A 128 -27.21 3.96 -1.97
N ASN A 129 -28.17 3.52 -1.14
CA ASN A 129 -29.25 2.67 -1.65
C ASN A 129 -30.56 2.84 -0.89
N ASP A 130 -31.15 4.03 -1.03
CA ASP A 130 -32.47 4.36 -0.50
C ASP A 130 -33.37 4.72 -1.69
N GLY A 131 -33.68 3.72 -2.51
CA GLY A 131 -34.67 3.82 -3.56
C GLY A 131 -36.10 3.84 -3.02
N GLU A 132 -36.85 4.83 -3.50
CA GLU A 132 -38.30 4.86 -3.74
C GLU A 132 -39.29 5.09 -2.58
N GLY A 133 -40.08 6.17 -2.71
CA GLY A 133 -41.24 6.45 -1.86
C GLY A 133 -42.03 7.71 -2.26
N ALA A 134 -42.65 7.68 -3.44
CA ALA A 134 -43.88 8.39 -3.87
C ALA A 134 -44.18 9.81 -3.33
N ILE A 135 -44.08 10.81 -4.22
CA ILE A 135 -44.70 12.13 -4.06
C ILE A 135 -46.17 12.05 -4.52
N SER A 136 -47.12 12.22 -3.60
CA SER A 136 -48.55 12.38 -3.90
C SER A 136 -49.06 13.73 -3.37
N TRP A 137 -49.28 14.66 -4.29
CA TRP A 137 -49.92 15.96 -4.02
C TRP A 137 -51.45 15.82 -3.94
N ARG A 138 -52.05 16.35 -2.87
CA ARG A 138 -53.45 16.83 -2.85
C ARG A 138 -53.56 18.04 -1.91
N GLY A 139 -53.96 19.18 -2.46
CA GLY A 139 -54.38 20.35 -1.69
C GLY A 139 -55.78 20.16 -1.08
N ASN A 140 -56.18 20.97 -0.10
CA ASN A 140 -56.83 22.28 -0.32
C ASN A 140 -57.28 22.92 1.02
N GLN A 141 -57.24 24.27 1.03
CA GLN A 141 -57.95 25.29 1.83
C GLN A 141 -58.84 24.91 3.04
N LYS A 142 -58.72 25.66 4.16
CA LYS A 142 -59.67 26.75 4.57
C LYS A 142 -59.30 27.43 5.91
N SER A 143 -59.56 28.76 5.94
CA SER A 143 -60.01 29.70 7.01
C SER A 143 -59.60 29.43 8.47
N ILE A 144 -59.17 30.43 9.26
CA ILE A 144 -59.74 31.78 9.51
C ILE A 144 -58.60 32.77 9.75
#